data_AF-T1I965-F1
#
_entry.id   AF-T1I965-F1
#
_cell.length_a   1.000
_cell.length_b   1.000
_cell.length_c   1.000
_cell.angle_alpha   90.00
_cell.angle_beta   90.00
_cell.angle_gamma   90.00
#
_symmetry.space_group_name_H-M   'P 1'
#
loop_
_entity.id
_entity.type
_entity.pdbx_description
1 polymer ?
#
loop_
_entity_poly.entity_id
_entity_poly.type
_entity_poly.pdbx_seq_one_letter_code
_entity_poly.pdbx_strand_id
1 'polypeptide(L)'
;MKNLKVISVGPVIKLVGPERLMTSTLYSEASFDCEAEASPTPSYQWLQKVQDMENTVLVRSNDARLHIRNVSYHHQGDYICRVWNYIGGSERSVQSEPVSLQVVG
;
A
#
# COMPACT_ATOMS: atom_id res chain seq x y z
N MET A 1 -22.61 27.40 -21.70
CA MET A 1 -22.30 26.35 -20.70
C MET A 1 -20.84 25.94 -20.92
N LYS A 2 -19.94 26.20 -19.96
CA LYS A 2 -18.53 25.79 -20.10
C LYS A 2 -18.44 24.30 -19.80
N ASN A 3 -18.08 23.48 -20.78
CA ASN A 3 -17.78 22.07 -20.56
C ASN A 3 -16.52 21.98 -19.70
N LEU A 4 -16.64 21.56 -18.44
CA LEU A 4 -15.48 21.20 -17.64
C LEU A 4 -14.86 19.94 -18.26
N LYS A 5 -13.64 20.08 -18.79
CA LYS A 5 -12.84 18.94 -19.23
C LYS A 5 -12.37 18.21 -17.97
N VAL A 6 -12.94 17.03 -17.69
CA VAL A 6 -12.48 16.17 -16.60
C VAL A 6 -11.06 15.71 -16.95
N ILE A 7 -10.05 16.22 -16.25
CA ILE A 7 -8.66 15.81 -16.44
C ILE A 7 -8.48 14.47 -15.73
N SER A 8 -8.26 13.42 -16.51
CA SER A 8 -7.92 12.10 -15.98
C SER A 8 -6.40 11.96 -15.89
N VAL A 9 -5.91 11.49 -14.75
CA VAL A 9 -4.50 11.32 -14.42
C VAL A 9 -4.33 9.93 -13.81
N GLY A 10 -3.38 9.15 -14.33
CA GLY A 10 -3.06 7.83 -13.78
C GLY A 10 -2.46 7.94 -12.37
N PRO A 11 -2.47 6.84 -11.59
CA PRO A 11 -2.02 6.88 -10.22
C PRO A 11 -0.50 7.07 -10.15
N VAL A 12 -0.06 7.95 -9.25
CA VAL A 12 1.35 8.17 -8.92
C VAL A 12 1.50 8.15 -7.41
N ILE A 13 2.23 7.17 -6.88
CA ILE A 13 2.57 7.11 -5.45
C ILE A 13 3.63 8.17 -5.16
N LYS A 14 3.37 9.01 -4.16
CA LYS A 14 4.30 10.06 -3.70
C LYS A 14 5.11 9.60 -2.51
N LEU A 15 4.45 8.91 -1.57
CA LEU A 15 5.05 8.46 -0.33
C LEU A 15 4.52 7.07 0.04
N VAL A 16 5.43 6.26 0.58
CA VAL A 16 5.14 4.98 1.24
C VAL A 16 6.06 4.92 2.46
N GLY A 17 5.51 4.78 3.66
CA GLY A 17 6.30 5.02 4.87
C GLY A 17 5.51 4.87 6.16
N PRO A 18 6.07 5.24 7.33
CA PRO A 18 6.94 6.40 7.52
C PRO A 18 8.42 6.23 7.12
N GLU A 19 8.97 5.01 7.22
CA GLU A 19 10.33 4.66 6.79
C GLU A 19 10.30 3.42 5.89
N ARG A 20 11.40 3.16 5.17
CA ARG A 20 11.52 1.91 4.38
C ARG A 20 11.65 0.67 5.26
N LEU A 21 12.07 0.83 6.51
CA LEU A 21 12.20 -0.23 7.48
C LEU A 21 11.62 0.23 8.81
N MET A 22 10.65 -0.52 9.33
CA MET A 22 10.07 -0.30 10.64
C MET A 22 10.37 -1.50 11.53
N THR A 23 10.86 -1.24 12.75
CA THR A 23 11.00 -2.27 13.79
C THR A 23 9.89 -2.10 14.81
N SER A 24 9.20 -3.19 15.16
CA SER A 24 8.10 -3.17 16.13
C SER A 24 8.21 -4.31 17.14
N THR A 25 7.85 -4.06 18.38
CA THR A 25 7.84 -5.08 19.44
C THR A 25 6.60 -5.97 19.34
N LEU A 26 6.69 -7.21 19.83
CA LEU A 26 5.52 -8.09 19.97
C LEU A 26 4.39 -7.39 20.74
N TYR A 27 3.15 -7.65 20.32
CA TYR A 27 1.92 -7.14 20.90
C TYR A 27 1.71 -5.61 20.81
N SER A 28 2.61 -4.89 20.13
CA SER A 28 2.46 -3.47 19.84
C SER A 28 1.57 -3.19 18.62
N GLU A 29 1.52 -1.93 18.19
CA GLU A 29 0.88 -1.49 16.95
C GLU A 29 1.93 -1.03 15.94
N ALA A 30 1.69 -1.32 14.66
CA ALA A 30 2.49 -0.83 13.54
C ALA A 30 1.57 -0.23 12.48
N SER A 31 2.06 0.73 11.70
CA SER A 31 1.28 1.32 10.61
C SER A 31 2.17 1.77 9.46
N PHE A 32 1.66 1.60 8.25
CA PHE A 32 2.24 2.19 7.05
C PHE A 32 1.18 3.00 6.30
N ASP A 33 1.59 4.13 5.75
CA ASP A 33 0.78 5.03 4.96
C ASP A 33 1.24 5.03 3.50
N CYS A 34 0.29 5.16 2.59
CA CYS A 34 0.51 5.23 1.15
C CYS A 34 -0.24 6.44 0.58
N GLU A 35 0.52 7.44 0.15
CA GLU A 35 -0.03 8.66 -0.45
C GLU A 35 0.16 8.62 -1.96
N ALA A 36 -0.92 8.92 -2.69
CA ALA A 36 -0.89 8.89 -4.14
C ALA A 36 -1.80 9.96 -4.76
N GLU A 37 -1.39 10.45 -5.93
CA GLU A 37 -2.20 11.33 -6.77
C GLU A 37 -2.83 10.52 -7.90
N ALA A 38 -4.14 10.64 -8.08
CA ALA A 38 -4.83 10.11 -9.25
C ALA A 38 -6.16 10.85 -9.47
N SER A 39 -6.63 10.89 -10.72
CA SER A 39 -7.96 11.41 -11.08
C SER A 39 -8.57 10.52 -12.17
N PRO A 40 -9.73 9.88 -11.98
CA PRO A 40 -10.58 9.87 -10.77
C PRO A 40 -9.88 9.34 -9.51
N THR A 41 -10.49 9.57 -8.34
CA THR A 41 -9.98 9.15 -7.02
C THR A 41 -9.50 7.69 -7.05
N PRO A 42 -8.28 7.41 -6.57
CA PRO A 42 -7.73 6.06 -6.63
C PRO A 42 -8.31 5.14 -5.55
N SER A 43 -8.10 3.85 -5.75
CA SER A 43 -8.26 2.78 -4.78
C SER A 43 -6.88 2.25 -4.35
N TYR A 44 -6.82 1.62 -3.17
CA TYR A 44 -5.59 1.19 -2.52
C TYR A 44 -5.65 -0.29 -2.13
N GLN A 45 -4.48 -0.92 -2.03
CA GLN A 45 -4.33 -2.25 -1.47
C GLN A 45 -2.92 -2.45 -0.93
N TRP A 46 -2.81 -2.96 0.29
CA TRP A 46 -1.55 -3.37 0.90
C TRP A 46 -1.35 -4.87 0.75
N LEU A 47 -0.20 -5.24 0.21
CA LEU A 47 0.21 -6.62 -0.08
C LEU A 47 1.45 -6.95 0.75
N GLN A 48 1.41 -8.03 1.53
CA GLN A 48 2.61 -8.58 2.18
C GLN A 48 3.18 -9.70 1.31
N LYS A 49 4.47 -9.63 0.98
CA LYS A 49 5.19 -10.72 0.32
C LYS A 49 5.42 -11.85 1.30
N VAL A 50 5.11 -13.08 0.91
CA VAL A 50 5.42 -14.27 1.70
C VAL A 50 6.84 -14.73 1.36
N GLN A 51 7.77 -14.62 2.31
CA GLN A 51 9.19 -14.92 2.09
C GLN A 51 9.44 -16.39 1.72
N ASP A 52 8.63 -17.33 2.23
CA ASP A 52 8.85 -18.77 2.08
C ASP A 52 8.02 -19.42 0.95
N MET A 53 7.20 -18.64 0.22
CA MET A 53 6.37 -19.14 -0.87
C MET A 53 6.49 -18.21 -2.08
N GLU A 54 7.24 -18.66 -3.08
CA GLU A 54 7.51 -17.90 -4.30
C GLU A 54 6.18 -17.46 -4.94
N ASN A 55 6.09 -16.16 -5.28
CA ASN A 55 4.91 -15.48 -5.85
C ASN A 55 3.63 -15.47 -5.01
N THR A 56 3.68 -15.79 -3.70
CA THR A 56 2.51 -15.63 -2.83
C THR A 56 2.50 -14.26 -2.17
N VAL A 57 1.38 -13.54 -2.31
CA VAL A 57 1.11 -12.28 -1.63
C VAL A 57 -0.14 -12.40 -0.77
N LEU A 58 -0.12 -11.79 0.41
CA LEU A 58 -1.28 -11.68 1.30
C LEU A 58 -1.85 -10.26 1.22
N VAL A 59 -3.14 -10.15 0.95
CA VAL A 59 -3.84 -8.86 1.07
C VAL A 59 -4.03 -8.54 2.55
N ARG A 60 -3.50 -7.39 2.99
CA ARG A 60 -3.53 -6.96 4.39
C ARG A 60 -4.47 -5.80 4.65
N SER A 61 -4.71 -4.95 3.65
CA SER A 61 -5.68 -3.85 3.73
C SER A 61 -6.10 -3.41 2.32
N ASN A 62 -7.28 -2.79 2.18
CA ASN A 62 -7.72 -2.09 0.96
C ASN A 62 -7.79 -0.56 1.16
N ASP A 63 -7.26 -0.08 2.28
CA ASP A 63 -7.19 1.34 2.62
C ASP A 63 -5.81 1.92 2.28
N ALA A 64 -5.73 3.25 2.18
CA ALA A 64 -4.46 3.95 2.01
C ALA A 64 -3.48 3.71 3.18
N ARG A 65 -4.02 3.49 4.38
CA ARG A 65 -3.26 3.16 5.59
C ARG A 65 -3.41 1.68 5.94
N LEU A 66 -2.30 0.99 6.14
CA LEU A 66 -2.25 -0.30 6.81
C LEU A 66 -2.07 -0.07 8.31
N HIS A 67 -2.97 -0.62 9.12
CA HIS A 67 -2.87 -0.58 10.58
C HIS A 67 -2.89 -2.01 11.12
N ILE A 68 -1.76 -2.42 11.72
CA ILE A 68 -1.58 -3.74 12.32
C ILE A 68 -1.66 -3.58 13.84
N ARG A 69 -2.68 -4.19 14.43
CA ARG A 69 -2.81 -4.29 15.90
C ARG A 69 -2.23 -5.61 16.37
N ASN A 70 -1.72 -5.62 17.59
CA ASN A 70 -1.20 -6.83 18.24
C ASN A 70 -0.15 -7.53 17.36
N VAL A 71 0.95 -6.82 17.08
CA VAL A 71 2.04 -7.29 16.20
C VAL A 71 2.54 -8.68 16.63
N SER A 72 2.80 -9.55 15.65
CA SER A 72 3.29 -10.92 15.82
C SER A 72 4.27 -11.24 14.69
N TYR A 73 5.05 -12.31 14.81
CA TYR A 73 6.01 -12.70 13.77
C TYR A 73 5.38 -12.99 12.40
N HIS A 74 4.07 -13.30 12.33
CA HIS A 74 3.36 -13.44 11.05
C HIS A 74 3.23 -12.13 10.26
N HIS A 75 3.41 -10.99 10.94
CA HIS A 75 3.42 -9.67 10.31
C HIS A 75 4.81 -9.27 9.82
N GLN A 76 5.87 -10.03 10.13
CA GLN A 76 7.20 -9.73 9.62
C GLN A 76 7.26 -9.87 8.09
N GLY A 77 8.02 -9.00 7.43
CA GLY A 77 8.32 -9.09 6.01
C GLY A 77 8.09 -7.79 5.26
N ASP A 78 8.02 -7.92 3.94
CA ASP A 78 7.95 -6.79 3.02
C ASP A 78 6.51 -6.52 2.58
N TYR A 79 6.15 -5.24 2.55
CA TYR A 79 4.85 -4.74 2.19
C TYR A 79 4.95 -3.83 0.97
N ILE A 80 4.01 -3.98 0.04
CA ILE A 80 3.85 -3.14 -1.15
C ILE A 80 2.46 -2.51 -1.11
N CYS A 81 2.40 -1.21 -1.36
CA CYS A 81 1.14 -0.53 -1.66
C CYS A 81 0.88 -0.58 -3.16
N ARG A 82 -0.30 -1.07 -3.55
CA ARG A 82 -0.84 -1.01 -4.90
C ARG A 82 -1.90 0.09 -4.95
N VAL A 83 -1.80 0.96 -5.95
CA VAL A 83 -2.76 2.05 -6.18
C VAL A 83 -3.29 1.99 -7.60
N TRP A 84 -4.59 2.15 -7.79
CA TRP A 84 -5.19 2.16 -9.13
C TRP A 84 -6.37 3.12 -9.27
N ASN A 85 -6.62 3.56 -10.50
CA ASN A 85 -7.87 4.20 -10.89
C ASN A 85 -8.32 3.74 -12.28
N TYR A 86 -9.58 4.01 -12.62
CA TYR A 86 -10.14 3.67 -13.94
C TYR A 86 -10.20 4.92 -14.82
N ILE A 87 -9.57 4.86 -15.99
CA ILE A 87 -9.55 5.94 -16.99
C ILE A 87 -10.09 5.38 -18.30
N GLY A 88 -11.22 5.92 -18.76
CA GLY A 88 -11.86 5.46 -20.00
C GLY A 88 -12.32 4.01 -19.96
N GLY A 89 -12.70 3.50 -18.78
CA GLY A 89 -13.13 2.10 -18.57
C GLY A 89 -11.98 1.10 -18.35
N SER A 90 -10.73 1.55 -18.44
CA SER A 90 -9.55 0.70 -18.25
C SER A 90 -8.84 1.03 -16.93
N GLU A 91 -8.40 -0.01 -16.22
CA GLU A 91 -7.62 0.15 -15.00
C GLU A 91 -6.20 0.64 -15.33
N ARG A 92 -5.73 1.63 -14.57
CA ARG A 92 -4.33 2.06 -14.50
C ARG A 92 -3.84 1.82 -13.09
N SER A 93 -2.73 1.11 -12.92
CA SER A 93 -2.20 0.75 -11.60
C SER A 93 -0.70 0.98 -11.49
N VAL A 94 -0.24 1.28 -10.27
CA VAL A 94 1.17 1.38 -9.89
C VAL A 94 1.38 0.67 -8.56
N GLN A 95 2.59 0.16 -8.33
CA GLN A 95 3.02 -0.42 -7.05
C GLN A 95 4.17 0.39 -6.47
N SER A 96 4.24 0.48 -5.14
CA SER A 96 5.35 1.12 -4.44
C SER A 96 6.61 0.24 -4.45
N GLU A 97 7.75 0.86 -4.17
CA GLU A 97 8.88 0.10 -3.61
C GLU A 97 8.47 -0.57 -2.28
N PRO A 98 9.11 -1.68 -1.88
CA PRO A 98 8.77 -2.35 -0.63
C PRO A 98 9.12 -1.53 0.61
N VAL A 99 8.29 -1.63 1.65
CA VAL A 99 8.62 -1.25 3.03
C VAL A 99 8.64 -2.51 3.90
N SER A 100 9.57 -2.61 4.83
CA SER A 100 9.79 -3.81 5.63
C SER A 100 9.33 -3.61 7.07
N LEU A 101 8.65 -4.59 7.65
CA LEU A 101 8.37 -4.69 9.08
C LEU A 101 9.26 -5.78 9.69
N GLN A 102 10.11 -5.40 10.63
CA GLN A 102 10.87 -6.31 11.49
C GLN A 102 10.17 -6.41 12.85
N VAL A 103 10.01 -7.63 13.35
CA VAL A 103 9.35 -7.88 14.63
C VAL A 103 10.39 -8.34 15.65
N VAL A 104 10.47 -7.65 16.78
CA VAL A 104 11.36 -7.98 17.89
C VAL A 104 10.56 -8.38 19.12
N GLY A 105 11.09 -9.33 19.90
CA GLY A 105 10.49 -9.84 21.13
C GLY A 105 11.35 -9.51 22.34
#